data_AF-D2V8N0-F1
#
_entry.id   AF-D2V8N0-F1
#
_cell.length_a   1.000
_cell.length_b   1.000
_cell.length_c   1.000
_cell.angle_alpha   90.00
_cell.angle_beta   90.00
_cell.angle_gamma   90.00
#
_symmetry.space_group_name_H-M   'P 1'
#
loop_
_entity.id
_entity.type
_entity.pdbx_description
1 polymer ?
#
loop_
_entity_poly.entity_id
_entity_poly.type
_entity_poly.pdbx_seq_one_letter_code
_entity_poly.pdbx_strand_id
1 'polypeptide(L)'
;MNDHQQLKEKRDLPVIKSSSNVEIYGFVGWIVTFVILFLYLSYAYIPDEWLHIIGVTYYPDKYWAMAIPCFLCVVWITFFLWNYFYYHYNSYPLDDLRCIEDNRTKYLKRENIVLGSWENKNPKKTDPVVPIVRDLPLEIVNEMLFDKEED
;
A
#
# COMPACT_ATOMS: atom_id res chain seq x y z
N MET A 1 23.18 36.66 -1.44
CA MET A 1 23.20 35.45 -0.58
C MET A 1 21.88 34.67 -0.64
N ASN A 2 20.75 35.30 -0.99
CA ASN A 2 19.45 34.62 -1.13
C ASN A 2 19.28 33.78 -2.39
N ASP A 3 19.94 34.12 -3.51
CA ASP A 3 19.68 33.44 -4.79
C ASP A 3 20.13 31.98 -4.80
N HIS A 4 21.28 31.66 -4.19
CA HIS A 4 21.75 30.29 -4.06
C HIS A 4 20.86 29.42 -3.15
N GLN A 5 20.17 30.03 -2.18
CA GLN A 5 19.22 29.33 -1.32
C GLN A 5 17.91 29.04 -2.07
N GLN A 6 17.40 30.01 -2.85
CA GLN A 6 16.21 29.80 -3.67
C GLN A 6 16.42 28.77 -4.77
N LEU A 7 17.61 28.71 -5.38
CA LEU A 7 17.97 27.69 -6.37
C LEU A 7 18.15 26.29 -5.77
N LYS A 8 18.39 26.18 -4.46
CA LYS A 8 18.49 24.90 -3.77
C LYS A 8 17.09 24.38 -3.42
N GLU A 9 16.25 25.24 -2.87
CA GLU A 9 14.84 24.94 -2.58
C GLU A 9 14.06 24.51 -3.83
N LYS A 10 14.26 25.18 -4.97
CA LYS A 10 13.60 24.82 -6.23
C LYS A 10 14.06 23.48 -6.83
N ARG A 11 15.27 23.01 -6.48
CA ARG A 11 15.81 21.70 -6.88
C ARG A 11 15.34 20.56 -5.98
N ASP A 12 15.02 20.88 -4.73
CA ASP A 12 14.58 19.90 -3.72
C ASP A 12 13.06 19.61 -3.79
N LEU A 13 12.32 20.34 -4.63
CA LEU A 13 10.92 20.02 -4.94
C LEU A 13 10.85 18.72 -5.75
N PRO A 14 9.95 17.77 -5.40
CA PRO A 14 9.77 16.57 -6.21
C PRO A 14 9.36 16.99 -7.62
N VAL A 15 10.20 16.69 -8.61
CA VAL A 15 9.85 16.83 -10.02
C VAL A 15 8.70 15.86 -10.29
N ILE A 16 7.47 16.37 -10.27
CA ILE A 16 6.29 15.62 -10.66
C ILE A 16 6.46 15.34 -12.15
N LYS A 17 7.03 14.18 -12.48
CA LYS A 17 7.13 13.70 -13.85
C LYS A 17 5.71 13.61 -14.39
N SER A 18 5.38 14.40 -15.40
CA SER A 18 4.06 14.33 -16.02
C SER A 18 3.89 12.95 -16.65
N SER A 19 3.01 12.15 -16.05
CA SER A 19 2.72 10.78 -16.44
C SER A 19 1.84 10.70 -17.69
N SER A 20 1.78 11.76 -18.50
CA SER A 20 0.84 11.90 -19.62
C SER A 20 0.86 10.69 -20.56
N ASN A 21 2.03 10.11 -20.81
CA ASN A 21 2.14 8.89 -21.61
C ASN A 21 1.45 7.69 -20.96
N VAL A 22 1.64 7.47 -19.65
CA VAL A 22 1.02 6.35 -18.91
C VAL A 22 -0.50 6.47 -18.87
N GLU A 23 -1.01 7.69 -18.70
CA GLU A 23 -2.45 7.97 -18.72
C GLU A 23 -3.08 7.66 -20.07
N ILE A 24 -2.40 8.03 -21.17
CA ILE A 24 -2.87 7.75 -22.53
C ILE A 24 -2.87 6.24 -22.81
N TYR A 25 -1.80 5.52 -22.44
CA TYR A 25 -1.76 4.07 -22.63
C TYR A 25 -2.84 3.34 -21.82
N GLY A 26 -3.13 3.81 -20.60
CA GLY A 26 -4.23 3.28 -19.79
C GLY A 26 -5.58 3.48 -20.46
N PHE A 27 -5.85 4.67 -21.00
CA PHE A 27 -7.09 4.98 -21.71
C PHE A 27 -7.27 4.15 -22.99
N VAL A 28 -6.22 4.07 -23.81
CA VAL A 28 -6.24 3.26 -25.04
C VAL A 28 -6.42 1.78 -24.70
N GLY A 29 -5.71 1.29 -23.68
CA GLY A 29 -5.85 -0.09 -23.19
C GLY A 29 -7.28 -0.40 -22.76
N TRP A 30 -7.92 0.51 -22.02
CA TRP A 30 -9.31 0.37 -21.59
C TRP A 30 -10.30 0.22 -22.76
N ILE A 31 -10.16 1.05 -23.80
CA ILE A 31 -10.98 0.94 -25.02
C ILE A 31 -10.73 -0.40 -25.72
N VAL A 32 -9.45 -0.76 -25.89
CA VAL A 32 -9.07 -2.01 -26.57
C VAL A 32 -9.61 -3.24 -25.83
N THR A 33 -9.57 -3.24 -24.49
CA THR A 33 -10.16 -4.31 -23.68
C THR A 33 -11.66 -4.45 -23.93
N PHE A 34 -12.41 -3.35 -23.99
CA PHE A 34 -13.84 -3.40 -24.30
C PHE A 34 -14.10 -3.93 -25.71
N VAL A 35 -13.36 -3.47 -26.70
CA VAL A 35 -13.51 -3.94 -28.09
C VAL A 35 -13.25 -5.45 -28.18
N ILE A 36 -12.17 -5.94 -27.57
CA ILE A 36 -11.84 -7.36 -27.52
C ILE A 36 -12.93 -8.14 -26.79
N LEU A 37 -13.45 -7.63 -25.67
CA LEU A 37 -14.52 -8.26 -24.91
C LEU A 37 -15.80 -8.41 -25.74
N PHE A 38 -16.21 -7.36 -26.47
CA PHE A 38 -17.37 -7.43 -27.35
C PHE A 38 -17.17 -8.45 -28.47
N LEU A 39 -16.01 -8.45 -29.13
CA LEU A 39 -15.67 -9.43 -30.16
C LEU A 39 -15.69 -10.86 -29.59
N TYR A 40 -15.15 -11.06 -28.39
CA TYR A 40 -15.14 -12.35 -27.70
C TYR A 40 -16.56 -12.83 -27.37
N LEU A 41 -17.42 -11.94 -26.84
CA LEU A 41 -18.81 -12.26 -26.55
C LEU A 41 -19.59 -12.58 -27.82
N SER A 42 -19.42 -11.78 -28.88
CA SER A 42 -20.02 -12.07 -30.18
C SER A 42 -19.59 -13.45 -30.69
N TYR A 43 -18.30 -13.77 -30.63
CA TYR A 43 -17.81 -15.10 -30.98
C TYR A 43 -18.42 -16.23 -30.12
N ALA A 44 -18.54 -16.02 -28.80
CA ALA A 44 -19.06 -17.02 -27.87
C ALA A 44 -20.57 -17.29 -28.05
N TYR A 45 -21.36 -16.26 -28.32
CA TYR A 45 -22.83 -16.35 -28.36
C TYR A 45 -23.42 -16.54 -29.76
N ILE A 46 -22.72 -16.17 -30.83
CA ILE A 46 -23.24 -16.33 -32.20
C ILE A 46 -23.20 -17.82 -32.60
N PRO A 47 -24.32 -18.43 -33.05
CA PRO A 47 -24.35 -19.82 -33.51
C PRO A 47 -23.51 -20.04 -34.78
N ASP A 48 -22.99 -21.25 -34.95
CA ASP A 48 -22.00 -21.58 -36.01
C ASP A 48 -22.53 -21.31 -37.41
N GLU A 49 -23.83 -21.54 -37.62
CA GLU A 49 -24.54 -21.29 -38.86
C GLU A 49 -24.36 -19.85 -39.36
N TRP A 50 -24.36 -18.87 -38.45
CA TRP A 50 -24.20 -17.45 -38.78
C TRP A 50 -22.74 -17.11 -39.07
N LEU A 51 -21.78 -17.73 -38.37
CA LEU A 51 -20.34 -17.56 -38.66
C LEU A 51 -19.98 -18.12 -40.04
N HIS A 52 -20.56 -19.27 -40.41
CA HIS A 52 -20.36 -19.87 -41.72
C HIS A 52 -20.89 -18.99 -42.86
N ILE A 53 -22.01 -18.30 -42.66
CA ILE A 53 -22.57 -17.34 -43.64
C ILE A 53 -21.66 -16.12 -43.81
N ILE A 54 -21.03 -15.65 -42.72
CA ILE A 54 -20.09 -14.51 -42.74
C ILE A 54 -18.73 -14.91 -43.36
N GLY A 55 -18.52 -16.19 -43.66
CA GLY A 55 -17.31 -16.70 -44.31
C GLY A 55 -16.18 -17.03 -43.34
N VAL A 56 -16.44 -17.09 -42.04
CA VAL A 56 -15.46 -17.49 -41.02
C VAL A 56 -15.55 -19.00 -40.82
N THR A 57 -14.82 -19.75 -41.64
CA THR A 57 -14.84 -21.23 -41.62
C THR A 57 -13.80 -21.86 -40.69
N TYR A 58 -12.80 -21.10 -40.24
CA TYR A 58 -11.75 -21.58 -39.33
C TYR A 58 -11.70 -20.74 -38.06
N TYR A 59 -12.26 -21.26 -36.98
CA TYR A 59 -12.13 -20.74 -35.61
C TYR A 59 -11.90 -21.92 -34.64
N PRO A 60 -11.26 -21.68 -33.48
CA PRO A 60 -11.11 -22.72 -32.47
C PRO A 60 -12.47 -23.19 -31.96
N ASP A 61 -12.55 -24.43 -31.47
CA ASP A 61 -13.78 -24.99 -30.91
C ASP A 61 -14.40 -24.05 -29.87
N LYS A 62 -15.73 -23.88 -29.91
CA LYS A 62 -16.50 -23.05 -28.96
C LYS A 62 -16.31 -23.44 -27.51
N TYR A 63 -15.87 -24.67 -27.24
CA TYR A 63 -15.42 -25.07 -25.91
C TYR A 63 -14.43 -24.07 -25.28
N TRP A 64 -13.53 -23.50 -26.08
CA TRP A 64 -12.55 -22.51 -25.60
C TRP A 64 -13.20 -21.23 -25.09
N ALA A 65 -14.38 -20.85 -25.60
CA ALA A 65 -15.13 -19.69 -25.13
C ALA A 65 -15.59 -19.84 -23.67
N MET A 66 -15.71 -21.07 -23.17
CA MET A 66 -16.02 -21.37 -21.77
C MET A 66 -14.76 -21.72 -20.96
N ALA A 67 -13.80 -22.41 -21.58
CA ALA A 67 -12.57 -22.83 -20.90
C ALA A 67 -11.71 -21.63 -20.46
N ILE A 68 -11.59 -20.59 -21.29
CA ILE A 68 -10.81 -19.37 -20.98
C ILE A 68 -11.31 -18.67 -19.71
N PRO A 69 -12.61 -18.29 -19.58
CA PRO A 69 -13.09 -17.63 -18.37
C PRO A 69 -13.01 -18.53 -17.13
N CYS A 70 -13.24 -19.84 -17.28
CA CYS A 70 -13.07 -20.79 -16.19
C CYS A 70 -11.61 -20.82 -15.69
N PHE A 71 -10.65 -20.91 -16.61
CA PHE A 71 -9.22 -20.89 -16.28
C PHE A 71 -8.80 -19.56 -15.65
N LEU A 72 -9.28 -18.43 -16.17
CA LEU A 72 -9.03 -17.11 -15.59
C LEU A 72 -9.53 -17.01 -14.15
N CYS A 73 -10.73 -17.53 -13.83
CA CYS A 73 -11.24 -17.57 -12.47
C CYS A 73 -10.33 -18.39 -11.54
N VAL A 74 -9.89 -19.57 -11.98
CA VAL A 74 -8.98 -20.43 -11.20
C VAL A 74 -7.62 -19.76 -10.98
N VAL A 75 -7.04 -19.17 -12.02
CA VAL A 75 -5.77 -18.42 -11.92
C VAL A 75 -5.93 -17.23 -10.96
N TRP A 76 -7.05 -16.51 -11.02
CA TRP A 76 -7.27 -15.35 -10.17
C TRP A 76 -7.41 -15.75 -8.69
N ILE A 77 -8.17 -16.80 -8.40
CA ILE A 77 -8.32 -17.33 -7.03
C ILE A 77 -6.98 -17.86 -6.50
N THR A 78 -6.24 -18.63 -7.30
CA THR A 78 -4.94 -19.18 -6.88
C THR A 78 -3.92 -18.07 -6.66
N PHE A 79 -3.88 -17.04 -7.50
CA PHE A 79 -3.03 -15.87 -7.31
C PHE A 79 -3.39 -15.10 -6.04
N PHE A 80 -4.68 -14.90 -5.78
CA PHE A 80 -5.14 -14.23 -4.55
C PHE A 80 -4.71 -14.99 -3.29
N LEU A 81 -4.96 -16.31 -3.27
CA LEU A 81 -4.55 -17.17 -2.15
C LEU A 81 -3.03 -17.18 -1.98
N TRP A 82 -2.27 -17.31 -3.08
CA TRP A 82 -0.82 -17.26 -3.05
C TRP A 82 -0.30 -15.97 -2.43
N ASN A 83 -0.83 -14.81 -2.86
CA ASN A 83 -0.45 -13.53 -2.29
C ASN A 83 -0.83 -13.45 -0.81
N TYR A 84 -2.04 -13.88 -0.44
CA TYR A 84 -2.46 -13.91 0.96
C TYR A 84 -1.49 -14.72 1.83
N PHE A 85 -1.13 -15.93 1.42
CA PHE A 85 -0.17 -16.76 2.14
C PHE A 85 1.24 -16.14 2.15
N TYR A 86 1.68 -15.55 1.04
CA TYR A 86 2.98 -14.89 0.95
C TYR A 86 3.07 -13.69 1.91
N TYR A 87 2.05 -12.83 1.93
CA TYR A 87 1.99 -11.73 2.88
C TYR A 87 1.90 -12.23 4.31
N HIS A 88 1.04 -13.21 4.59
CA HIS A 88 0.91 -13.77 5.93
C HIS A 88 2.22 -14.40 6.43
N TYR A 89 2.97 -15.09 5.56
CA TYR A 89 4.26 -15.67 5.90
C TYR A 89 5.34 -14.61 6.18
N ASN A 90 5.28 -13.46 5.50
CA ASN A 90 6.23 -12.37 5.69
C ASN A 90 5.81 -11.36 6.78
N SER A 91 4.56 -11.41 7.24
CA SER A 91 4.05 -10.53 8.28
C SER A 91 4.60 -10.90 9.65
N TYR A 92 4.82 -9.88 10.48
CA TYR A 92 5.13 -10.06 11.89
C TYR A 92 3.94 -10.69 12.63
N PRO A 93 4.17 -11.43 13.75
CA PRO A 93 3.08 -11.91 14.57
C PRO A 93 2.24 -10.75 15.11
N LEU A 94 0.95 -10.97 15.34
CA LEU A 94 0.00 -9.92 15.72
C LEU A 94 0.32 -9.25 17.07
N ASP A 95 1.14 -9.91 17.90
CA ASP A 95 1.57 -9.44 19.21
C ASP A 95 2.84 -8.57 19.15
N ASP A 96 3.36 -8.29 17.95
CA ASP A 96 4.58 -7.53 17.75
C ASP A 96 4.30 -6.05 17.52
N LEU A 97 4.97 -5.18 18.28
CA LEU A 97 4.86 -3.72 18.12
C LEU A 97 5.26 -3.27 16.71
N ARG A 98 6.12 -4.05 16.04
CA ARG A 98 6.53 -3.85 14.63
C ARG A 98 5.36 -3.84 13.65
N CYS A 99 4.17 -4.34 14.02
CA CYS A 99 2.96 -4.24 13.20
C CYS A 99 2.41 -2.80 13.12
N ILE A 100 2.73 -1.95 14.08
CA ILE A 100 2.26 -0.55 14.18
C ILE A 100 3.38 0.43 13.83
N GLU A 101 4.63 -0.03 13.87
CA GLU A 101 5.82 0.77 13.61
C GLU A 101 6.10 0.91 12.11
N ASP A 102 6.64 2.06 11.74
CA ASP A 102 7.13 2.36 10.41
C ASP A 102 8.58 2.88 10.45
N ASN A 103 9.19 3.09 9.28
CA ASN A 103 10.56 3.63 9.17
C ASN A 103 10.72 5.06 9.75
N ARG A 104 9.63 5.72 10.12
CA ARG A 104 9.63 7.07 10.73
C ARG A 104 9.31 7.04 12.21
N THR A 105 9.06 5.87 12.79
CA THR A 105 8.72 5.72 14.20
C THR A 105 9.92 6.09 15.05
N LYS A 106 9.69 7.00 16.00
CA LYS A 106 10.73 7.51 16.92
C LYS A 106 10.45 7.00 18.32
N TYR A 107 11.32 6.14 18.83
CA TYR A 107 11.25 5.71 20.22
C TYR A 107 11.82 6.78 21.15
N LEU A 108 11.04 7.15 22.16
CA LEU A 108 11.55 7.89 23.31
C LEU A 108 12.23 6.90 24.26
N LYS A 109 13.56 6.80 24.19
CA LYS A 109 14.34 5.99 25.15
C LYS A 109 14.36 6.70 26.51
N ARG A 110 14.30 5.96 27.63
CA ARG A 110 14.25 6.50 29.02
C ARG A 110 15.27 7.61 29.28
N GLU A 111 16.48 7.46 28.76
CA GLU A 111 17.56 8.45 28.86
C GLU A 111 17.28 9.80 28.15
N ASN A 112 16.39 9.80 27.17
CA ASN A 112 15.95 10.97 26.39
C ASN A 112 14.59 11.51 26.86
N ILE A 113 13.94 10.86 27.83
CA ILE A 113 12.71 11.34 28.44
C ILE A 113 13.10 12.44 29.43
N VAL A 114 12.98 13.69 29.00
CA VAL A 114 13.00 14.82 29.92
C VAL A 114 11.65 14.87 30.60
N LEU A 115 11.56 14.25 31.79
CA LEU A 115 10.46 14.53 32.71
C LEU A 115 10.47 16.05 32.92
N GLY A 116 9.33 16.70 32.67
CA GLY A 116 9.22 18.15 32.71
C GLY A 116 9.81 18.73 34.00
N SER A 117 10.18 20.00 33.93
CA SER A 117 10.99 20.79 34.88
C SER A 117 10.80 20.58 36.41
N TRP A 118 9.78 19.87 36.87
CA TRP A 118 9.43 19.66 38.27
C TRP A 118 10.22 18.53 38.95
N GLU A 119 10.78 17.57 38.20
CA GLU A 119 11.60 16.48 38.77
C GLU A 119 13.09 16.55 38.38
N ASN A 120 13.42 17.27 37.30
CA ASN A 120 14.81 17.47 36.89
C ASN A 120 15.51 18.46 37.83
N LYS A 121 16.48 17.97 38.63
CA LYS A 121 17.29 18.80 39.54
C LYS A 121 18.15 19.86 38.82
N ASN A 122 18.39 19.72 37.51
CA ASN A 122 19.15 20.66 36.68
C ASN A 122 18.45 20.87 35.31
N PRO A 123 17.37 21.68 35.24
CA PRO A 123 16.64 21.89 33.99
C PRO A 123 17.48 22.70 32.99
N LYS A 124 17.55 22.23 31.74
CA LYS A 124 18.09 23.02 30.62
C LYS A 124 16.99 23.90 30.05
N LYS A 125 17.33 25.07 29.52
CA LYS A 125 16.36 26.04 28.94
C LYS A 125 15.52 25.47 27.78
N THR A 126 15.97 24.36 27.19
CA THR A 126 15.32 23.62 26.11
C THR A 126 14.34 22.56 26.58
N ASP A 127 14.24 22.32 27.88
CA ASP A 127 13.43 21.26 28.45
C ASP A 127 11.94 21.64 28.42
N PRO A 128 11.03 20.75 28.00
CA PRO A 128 9.61 21.04 27.98
C PRO A 128 9.05 21.25 29.40
N VAL A 129 8.26 22.31 29.60
CA VAL A 129 7.67 22.68 30.89
C VAL A 129 6.63 21.65 31.36
N VAL A 130 5.97 20.99 30.42
CA VAL A 130 5.02 19.90 30.67
C VAL A 130 5.68 18.60 30.19
N PRO A 131 5.75 17.54 31.03
CA PRO A 131 6.29 16.25 30.59
C PRO A 131 5.53 15.74 29.37
N ILE A 132 6.24 15.11 28.43
CA ILE A 132 5.68 14.51 27.21
C ILE A 132 4.95 13.20 27.56
N VAL A 133 4.08 13.23 28.58
CA VAL A 133 3.31 12.06 29.03
C VAL A 133 2.32 11.60 27.95
N ARG A 134 2.00 12.47 26.99
CA ARG A 134 1.06 12.16 25.90
C ARG A 134 1.61 11.21 24.83
N ASP A 135 2.94 11.07 24.71
CA ASP A 135 3.56 10.27 23.65
C ASP A 135 4.42 9.11 24.19
N LEU A 136 4.26 8.77 25.47
CA LEU A 136 4.94 7.61 26.03
C LEU A 136 4.16 6.33 25.66
N PRO A 137 4.85 5.27 25.20
CA PRO A 137 4.25 3.95 25.07
C PRO A 137 3.47 3.60 26.34
N LEU A 138 2.25 3.08 26.18
CA LEU A 138 1.37 2.74 27.29
C LEU A 138 2.06 1.80 28.30
N GLU A 139 2.95 0.94 27.83
CA GLU A 139 3.79 0.07 28.65
C GLU A 139 4.65 0.85 29.65
N ILE A 140 5.37 1.89 29.18
CA ILE A 140 6.22 2.75 30.03
C ILE A 140 5.37 3.57 31.00
N VAL A 141 4.17 3.99 30.58
CA VAL A 141 3.22 4.69 31.45
C VAL A 141 2.71 3.78 32.56
N ASN A 142 2.32 2.54 32.22
CA ASN A 142 1.85 1.57 33.19
C ASN A 142 2.95 1.19 34.19
N GLU A 143 4.18 0.94 33.71
CA GLU A 143 5.34 0.71 34.59
C GLU A 143 5.56 1.92 35.52
N MET A 144 5.64 3.14 35.00
CA MET A 144 5.88 4.30 35.87
C MET A 144 4.74 4.62 36.85
N LEU A 145 3.49 4.32 36.49
CA LEU A 145 2.31 4.64 37.30
C LEU A 145 2.03 3.58 38.36
N PHE A 146 2.22 2.30 38.05
CA PHE A 146 1.79 1.19 38.91
C PHE A 146 2.94 0.45 39.60
N ASP A 147 4.19 0.59 39.14
CA ASP A 147 5.36 -0.09 39.74
C ASP A 147 5.87 0.62 41.02
N LYS A 148 5.25 1.75 41.39
CA LYS A 148 5.59 2.56 42.58
C LYS A 148 4.71 2.27 43.81
N GLU A 149 3.77 1.33 43.72
CA GLU A 149 2.78 1.03 44.78
C GLU A 149 3.14 -0.19 45.67
N GLU A 150 4.33 -0.81 45.52
CA GLU A 150 4.74 -1.98 46.34
C GLU A 150 5.72 -1.68 47.52
N ASP A 151 5.80 -0.43 48.00
CA ASP A 151 6.51 -0.09 49.27
C ASP A 151 5.55 0.33 50.40
#